data_AF-A0A0D2YK61-F1
#
_entry.id   AF-A0A0D2YK61-F1
#
_cell.length_a   1.000
_cell.length_b   1.000
_cell.length_c   1.000
_cell.angle_alpha   90.00
_cell.angle_beta   90.00
_cell.angle_gamma   90.00
#
_symmetry.space_group_name_H-M   'P 1'
#
loop_
_entity.id
_entity.type
_entity.pdbx_description
1 polymer ?
#
loop_
_entity_poly.entity_id
_entity_poly.type
_entity_poly.pdbx_seq_one_letter_code
_entity_poly.pdbx_strand_id
1 'polypeptide(L)'
;MPRNFQFVTVSNPTEPVPSHVRSLTRSHAVRQRHAKERRLRMQKHQEDMSRNAERTSLNKLLGYGRDPFVALPKQLLSHENFLLNHYIRVVVPHNVKTCRLFNQMNDHEGRVMRDWVGLAITDSDLLCSIILLGACRHILISNPKSGLTQVALQYKYNGLKALRHAVSGASPTVNALTIAKACAMALDEVNFGEATVARQHIQGVFAMIEAAGGSQCLDGTGLLKRMYLRFLEMREGPELQLPKGIAYSSHCW
;
A
#
# COMPACT_ATOMS: atom_id res chain seq x y z
N MET A 1 39.99 -41.46 -39.01
CA MET A 1 40.90 -40.35 -39.32
C MET A 1 41.05 -39.47 -38.09
N PRO A 2 42.17 -39.52 -37.35
CA PRO A 2 42.38 -38.66 -36.19
C PRO A 2 42.70 -37.23 -36.66
N ARG A 3 42.02 -36.23 -36.07
CA ARG A 3 42.29 -34.81 -36.35
C ARG A 3 43.53 -34.38 -35.56
N ASN A 4 44.63 -34.12 -36.26
CA ASN A 4 45.81 -33.51 -35.67
C ASN A 4 45.53 -32.05 -35.33
N PHE A 5 45.69 -31.69 -34.07
CA PHE A 5 45.70 -30.30 -33.63
C PHE A 5 47.15 -29.86 -33.44
N GLN A 6 47.55 -28.81 -34.18
CA GLN A 6 48.87 -28.22 -34.08
C GLN A 6 48.73 -26.84 -33.44
N PHE A 7 49.37 -26.64 -32.29
CA PHE A 7 49.41 -25.33 -31.64
C PHE A 7 50.62 -24.56 -32.18
N VAL A 8 50.34 -23.47 -32.91
CA VAL A 8 51.37 -22.52 -33.32
C VAL A 8 51.67 -21.59 -32.15
N THR A 9 52.83 -21.77 -31.52
CA THR A 9 53.35 -20.83 -30.53
C THR A 9 53.83 -19.57 -31.25
N VAL A 10 52.97 -18.56 -31.33
CA VAL A 10 53.39 -17.21 -31.71
C VAL A 10 54.01 -16.56 -30.49
N SER A 11 55.34 -16.57 -30.39
CA SER A 11 56.19 -15.52 -29.80
C SER A 11 57.64 -16.05 -29.74
N ASN A 12 58.53 -15.47 -30.55
CA ASN A 12 59.96 -15.55 -30.30
C ASN A 12 60.24 -14.71 -29.03
N PRO A 13 60.68 -15.28 -27.90
CA PRO A 13 60.73 -14.58 -26.61
C PRO A 13 61.74 -13.42 -26.54
N THR A 14 62.57 -13.25 -27.57
CA THR A 14 63.64 -12.26 -27.64
C THR A 14 63.24 -10.94 -28.32
N GLU A 15 62.10 -10.90 -29.02
CA GLU A 15 61.66 -9.68 -29.72
C GLU A 15 60.63 -8.88 -28.90
N PRO A 16 60.76 -7.54 -28.83
CA PRO A 16 59.81 -6.71 -28.10
C PRO A 16 58.43 -6.76 -28.80
N VAL A 17 57.45 -7.34 -28.09
CA VAL A 17 56.06 -7.48 -28.60
C VAL A 17 55.53 -6.13 -29.12
N PRO A 18 55.10 -6.05 -30.40
CA PRO A 18 54.58 -4.82 -31.00
C PRO A 18 53.40 -4.23 -30.22
N SER A 19 53.32 -2.90 -30.15
CA SER A 19 52.30 -2.15 -29.39
C SER A 19 50.86 -2.51 -29.79
N HIS A 20 50.61 -2.71 -31.09
CA HIS A 20 49.31 -3.14 -31.63
C HIS A 20 48.87 -4.51 -31.07
N VAL A 21 49.79 -5.48 -30.97
CA VAL A 21 49.49 -6.82 -30.44
C VAL A 21 49.15 -6.74 -28.95
N ARG A 22 49.86 -5.91 -28.18
CA ARG A 22 49.54 -5.67 -26.76
C ARG A 22 48.15 -5.05 -26.58
N SER A 23 47.78 -4.09 -27.43
CA SER A 23 46.45 -3.46 -27.44
C SER A 23 45.34 -4.48 -27.74
N LEU A 24 45.58 -5.36 -28.73
CA LEU A 24 44.63 -6.39 -29.14
C LEU A 24 44.41 -7.44 -28.04
N THR A 25 45.49 -7.89 -27.38
CA THR A 25 45.44 -8.80 -26.24
C THR A 25 44.70 -8.19 -25.06
N ARG A 26 44.97 -6.91 -24.72
CA ARG A 26 44.24 -6.18 -23.67
C ARG A 26 42.75 -6.06 -24.00
N SER A 27 42.42 -5.73 -25.24
CA SER A 27 41.03 -5.63 -25.71
C SER A 27 40.31 -6.98 -25.67
N HIS A 28 41.00 -8.08 -25.99
CA HIS A 28 40.44 -9.43 -25.88
C HIS A 28 40.21 -9.81 -24.41
N ALA A 29 41.17 -9.56 -23.51
CA ALA A 29 41.02 -9.82 -22.08
C ALA A 29 39.86 -9.03 -21.46
N VAL A 30 39.71 -7.74 -21.82
CA VAL A 30 38.58 -6.90 -21.39
C VAL A 30 37.25 -7.45 -21.91
N ARG A 31 37.18 -7.83 -23.19
CA ARG A 31 35.98 -8.44 -23.78
C ARG A 31 35.58 -9.74 -23.08
N GLN A 32 36.55 -10.60 -22.77
CA GLN A 32 36.31 -11.85 -22.03
C GLN A 32 35.80 -11.58 -20.59
N ARG A 33 36.36 -10.57 -19.92
CA ARG A 33 35.90 -10.15 -18.59
C ARG A 33 34.44 -9.66 -18.63
N HIS A 34 34.08 -8.79 -19.57
CA HIS A 34 32.70 -8.33 -19.74
C HIS A 34 31.74 -9.46 -20.12
N ALA A 35 32.17 -10.39 -20.97
CA ALA A 35 31.35 -11.57 -21.30
C ALA A 35 31.08 -12.44 -20.06
N LYS A 36 32.09 -12.67 -19.22
CA LYS A 36 31.96 -13.40 -17.97
C LYS A 36 31.04 -12.69 -16.98
N GLU A 37 31.19 -11.36 -16.84
CA GLU A 37 30.36 -10.56 -15.96
C GLU A 37 28.88 -10.56 -16.38
N ARG A 38 28.60 -10.47 -17.69
CA ARG A 38 27.23 -10.61 -18.22
C ARG A 38 26.62 -11.97 -17.90
N ARG A 39 27.39 -13.06 -18.02
CA ARG A 39 26.92 -14.41 -17.67
C ARG A 39 26.58 -14.52 -16.18
N LEU A 40 27.42 -13.99 -15.30
CA LEU A 40 27.17 -13.99 -13.86
C LEU A 40 25.92 -13.16 -13.50
N ARG A 41 25.72 -12.01 -14.14
CA ARG A 41 24.51 -11.20 -13.96
C ARG A 41 23.25 -11.94 -14.43
N MET A 42 23.31 -12.64 -15.57
CA MET A 42 22.19 -13.45 -16.06
C MET A 42 21.90 -14.61 -15.11
N GLN A 43 22.93 -15.29 -14.62
CA GLN A 43 22.78 -16.39 -13.67
C GLN A 43 22.13 -15.91 -12.37
N LYS A 44 22.61 -14.79 -11.81
CA LYS A 44 22.01 -14.17 -10.62
C LYS A 44 20.55 -13.77 -10.86
N HIS A 45 20.24 -13.18 -12.02
CA HIS A 45 18.87 -12.85 -12.37
C HIS A 45 17.98 -14.10 -12.46
N GLN A 46 18.51 -15.19 -13.01
CA GLN A 46 17.79 -16.45 -13.12
C GLN A 46 17.58 -17.12 -11.76
N GLU A 47 18.56 -17.06 -10.85
CA GLU A 47 18.47 -17.50 -9.46
C GLU A 47 17.50 -16.64 -8.64
N ASP A 48 17.49 -15.33 -8.84
CA ASP A 48 16.51 -14.44 -8.20
C ASP A 48 15.09 -14.72 -8.72
N MET A 49 14.94 -15.00 -10.02
CA MET A 49 13.66 -15.39 -10.63
C MET A 49 13.16 -16.74 -10.10
N SER A 50 14.03 -17.75 -9.96
CA SER A 50 13.64 -19.05 -9.40
C SER A 50 13.27 -18.95 -7.92
N ARG A 51 14.04 -18.20 -7.10
CA ARG A 51 13.70 -17.94 -5.69
C ARG A 51 12.37 -17.19 -5.55
N ASN A 52 12.08 -16.27 -6.46
CA ASN A 52 10.80 -15.54 -6.45
C ASN A 52 9.63 -16.45 -6.89
N ALA A 53 9.85 -17.36 -7.84
CA ALA A 53 8.88 -18.37 -8.24
C ALA A 53 8.59 -19.39 -7.13
N GLU A 54 9.62 -19.82 -6.40
CA GLU A 54 9.49 -20.70 -5.21
C GLU A 54 8.74 -20.00 -4.08
N ARG A 55 9.07 -18.74 -3.75
CA ARG A 55 8.32 -17.94 -2.77
C ARG A 55 6.85 -17.76 -3.17
N THR A 56 6.58 -17.52 -4.44
CA THR A 56 5.22 -17.41 -4.96
C THR A 56 4.47 -18.74 -4.85
N SER A 57 5.16 -19.86 -5.07
CA SER A 57 4.60 -21.21 -4.94
C SER A 57 4.34 -21.60 -3.48
N LEU A 58 5.23 -21.22 -2.56
CA LEU A 58 5.03 -21.42 -1.11
C LEU A 58 3.88 -20.56 -0.58
N ASN A 59 3.73 -19.32 -1.03
CA ASN A 59 2.58 -18.48 -0.69
C ASN A 59 1.26 -19.05 -1.24
N LYS A 60 1.31 -19.77 -2.36
CA LYS A 60 0.17 -20.49 -2.96
C LYS A 60 -0.18 -21.76 -2.17
N LEU A 61 0.83 -22.48 -1.66
CA LEU A 61 0.66 -23.69 -0.83
C LEU A 61 0.15 -23.37 0.58
N LEU A 62 0.58 -22.24 1.15
CA LEU A 62 0.23 -21.79 2.50
C LEU A 62 -1.08 -20.98 2.55
N GLY A 63 -1.83 -20.88 1.44
CA GLY A 63 -3.12 -20.17 1.40
C GLY A 63 -3.04 -18.64 1.53
N TYR A 64 -1.84 -18.05 1.55
CA TYR A 64 -1.65 -16.59 1.64
C TYR A 64 -1.91 -15.84 0.32
N GLY A 65 -2.30 -16.53 -0.75
CA GLY A 65 -2.42 -15.95 -2.10
C GLY A 65 -3.73 -16.16 -2.84
N ARG A 66 -4.67 -16.95 -2.31
CA ARG A 66 -6.04 -17.04 -2.86
C ARG A 66 -7.01 -16.92 -1.71
N ASP A 67 -7.86 -15.92 -1.79
CA ASP A 67 -9.04 -15.85 -0.97
C ASP A 67 -9.87 -17.14 -1.18
N PRO A 68 -10.00 -18.01 -0.17
CA PRO A 68 -10.72 -19.27 -0.29
C PRO A 68 -12.23 -19.05 -0.50
N PHE A 69 -12.75 -17.85 -0.25
CA PHE A 69 -14.16 -17.50 -0.39
C PHE A 69 -14.46 -16.60 -1.58
N VAL A 70 -13.45 -16.16 -2.35
CA VAL A 70 -13.61 -15.17 -3.45
C VAL A 70 -14.35 -13.90 -2.96
N ALA A 71 -14.17 -13.54 -1.70
CA ALA A 71 -14.73 -12.35 -1.07
C ALA A 71 -13.97 -11.06 -1.46
N LEU A 72 -12.72 -11.17 -1.93
CA LEU A 72 -11.91 -10.03 -2.33
C LEU A 72 -12.35 -9.47 -3.69
N PRO A 73 -12.42 -8.14 -3.83
CA PRO A 73 -12.97 -7.48 -5.01
C PRO A 73 -11.99 -7.50 -6.20
N LYS A 74 -10.73 -7.84 -5.94
CA LYS A 74 -9.67 -8.03 -6.94
C LYS A 74 -8.65 -9.06 -6.47
N GLN A 75 -7.90 -9.63 -7.41
CA GLN A 75 -6.70 -10.41 -7.08
C GLN A 75 -5.63 -9.48 -6.52
N LEU A 76 -5.23 -9.71 -5.27
CA LEU A 76 -4.21 -8.93 -4.60
C LEU A 76 -2.81 -9.39 -4.99
N LEU A 77 -1.92 -8.43 -5.25
CA LEU A 77 -0.50 -8.67 -5.45
C LEU A 77 0.14 -9.14 -4.12
N SER A 78 1.30 -9.81 -4.18
CA SER A 78 1.97 -10.35 -2.98
C SER A 78 2.22 -9.29 -1.90
N HIS A 79 2.53 -8.05 -2.29
CA HIS A 79 2.71 -6.95 -1.35
C HIS A 79 1.39 -6.43 -0.77
N GLU A 80 0.29 -6.45 -1.54
CA GLU A 80 -1.04 -6.07 -1.06
C GLU A 80 -1.59 -7.09 -0.07
N ASN A 81 -1.35 -8.39 -0.29
CA ASN A 81 -1.69 -9.44 0.68
C ASN A 81 -0.93 -9.26 2.00
N PHE A 82 0.36 -8.91 1.94
CA PHE A 82 1.13 -8.57 3.13
C PHE A 82 0.51 -7.38 3.89
N LEU A 83 0.15 -6.31 3.18
CA LEU A 83 -0.47 -5.12 3.77
C LEU A 83 -1.86 -5.41 4.36
N LEU A 84 -2.70 -6.19 3.68
CA LEU A 84 -4.00 -6.63 4.19
C LEU A 84 -3.84 -7.45 5.48
N ASN A 85 -2.94 -8.44 5.48
CA ASN A 85 -2.68 -9.26 6.66
C ASN A 85 -2.10 -8.42 7.82
N HIS A 86 -1.21 -7.48 7.53
CA HIS A 86 -0.69 -6.52 8.52
C HIS A 86 -1.80 -5.64 9.09
N TYR A 87 -2.71 -5.15 8.24
CA TYR A 87 -3.84 -4.35 8.68
C TYR A 87 -4.72 -5.12 9.67
N ILE A 88 -5.13 -6.33 9.30
CA ILE A 88 -6.04 -7.15 10.11
C ILE A 88 -5.37 -7.56 11.43
N ARG A 89 -4.12 -8.03 11.40
CA ARG A 89 -3.47 -8.60 12.58
C ARG A 89 -2.81 -7.59 13.52
N VAL A 90 -2.47 -6.41 13.00
CA VAL A 90 -1.70 -5.40 13.76
C VAL A 90 -2.48 -4.10 13.88
N VAL A 91 -2.92 -3.54 12.75
CA VAL A 91 -3.55 -2.21 12.74
C VAL A 91 -4.93 -2.23 13.42
N VAL A 92 -5.77 -3.23 13.14
CA VAL A 92 -7.10 -3.31 13.76
C VAL A 92 -7.02 -3.48 15.28
N PRO A 93 -6.26 -4.45 15.85
CA PRO A 93 -6.13 -4.56 17.30
C PRO A 93 -5.49 -3.34 17.97
N HIS A 94 -4.53 -2.70 17.30
CA HIS A 94 -3.95 -1.44 17.78
C HIS A 94 -5.01 -0.35 17.84
N ASN A 95 -5.71 -0.12 16.73
CA ASN A 95 -6.75 0.89 16.62
C ASN A 95 -7.90 0.65 17.58
N VAL A 96 -8.34 -0.59 17.85
CA VAL A 96 -9.41 -0.83 18.84
C VAL A 96 -8.99 -0.37 20.24
N LYS A 97 -7.72 -0.53 20.62
CA LYS A 97 -7.21 -0.20 21.96
C LYS A 97 -6.94 1.28 22.15
N THR A 98 -6.32 1.92 21.15
CA THR A 98 -5.93 3.33 21.22
C THR A 98 -7.04 4.26 20.74
N CYS A 99 -7.98 3.66 20.02
CA CYS A 99 -9.11 4.16 19.28
C CYS A 99 -10.39 4.68 19.97
N ARG A 100 -10.57 5.85 20.58
CA ARG A 100 -11.90 6.42 20.92
C ARG A 100 -13.03 6.17 19.88
N LEU A 101 -12.77 6.21 18.56
CA LEU A 101 -13.75 5.84 17.53
C LEU A 101 -14.17 4.35 17.56
N PHE A 102 -13.28 3.49 18.05
CA PHE A 102 -13.34 2.03 18.08
C PHE A 102 -13.36 1.43 19.51
N ASN A 103 -13.33 2.26 20.57
CA ASN A 103 -13.08 1.88 21.98
C ASN A 103 -14.34 2.10 22.85
N GLN A 104 -15.54 1.86 22.31
CA GLN A 104 -16.75 1.83 23.13
C GLN A 104 -16.88 0.49 23.85
N MET A 105 -17.49 0.47 25.05
CA MET A 105 -17.80 -0.78 25.76
C MET A 105 -18.63 -1.70 24.84
N ASN A 106 -18.15 -2.93 24.62
CA ASN A 106 -18.70 -3.97 23.73
C ASN A 106 -18.45 -3.78 22.21
N ASP A 107 -17.61 -2.83 21.80
CA ASP A 107 -17.00 -2.79 20.47
C ASP A 107 -15.82 -3.77 20.44
N HIS A 108 -16.16 -5.06 20.37
CA HIS A 108 -15.15 -6.10 20.16
C HIS A 108 -14.55 -5.95 18.76
N GLU A 109 -13.29 -6.36 18.59
CA GLU A 109 -12.57 -6.48 17.31
C GLU A 109 -13.47 -6.98 16.16
N GLY A 110 -14.40 -7.89 16.46
CA GLY A 110 -15.40 -8.40 15.53
C GLY A 110 -16.31 -7.35 14.86
N ARG A 111 -16.69 -6.25 15.52
CA ARG A 111 -17.53 -5.19 14.90
C ARG A 111 -16.73 -4.32 13.94
N VAL A 112 -15.49 -3.97 14.29
CA VAL A 112 -14.58 -3.24 13.38
C VAL A 112 -14.25 -4.10 12.17
N MET A 113 -13.98 -5.39 12.39
CA MET A 113 -13.77 -6.35 11.32
C MET A 113 -15.01 -6.49 10.43
N ARG A 114 -16.21 -6.58 10.99
CA ARG A 114 -17.44 -6.72 10.20
C ARG A 114 -17.81 -5.44 9.45
N ASP A 115 -17.83 -4.30 10.13
CA ASP A 115 -18.40 -3.06 9.58
C ASP A 115 -17.38 -2.28 8.74
N TRP A 116 -16.10 -2.31 9.11
CA TRP A 116 -15.05 -1.55 8.43
C TRP A 116 -14.30 -2.40 7.41
N VAL A 117 -13.73 -3.52 7.86
CA VAL A 117 -12.99 -4.42 6.98
C VAL A 117 -13.95 -5.11 6.02
N GLY A 118 -15.10 -5.57 6.51
CA GLY A 118 -16.16 -6.14 5.69
C GLY A 118 -16.66 -5.19 4.60
N LEU A 119 -16.85 -3.91 4.91
CA LEU A 119 -17.21 -2.93 3.88
C LEU A 119 -16.05 -2.72 2.88
N ALA A 120 -14.81 -2.64 3.37
CA ALA A 120 -13.66 -2.42 2.51
C ALA A 120 -13.38 -3.58 1.54
N ILE A 121 -13.65 -4.83 1.92
CA ILE A 121 -13.49 -5.97 1.01
C ILE A 121 -14.58 -6.03 -0.08
N THR A 122 -15.70 -5.32 0.07
CA THR A 122 -16.75 -5.27 -0.98
C THR A 122 -16.45 -4.29 -2.11
N ASP A 123 -15.50 -3.37 -1.93
CA ASP A 123 -15.18 -2.33 -2.90
C ASP A 123 -13.65 -2.16 -3.05
N SER A 124 -13.15 -2.31 -4.27
CA SER A 124 -11.71 -2.28 -4.53
C SER A 124 -11.07 -0.93 -4.16
N ASP A 125 -11.79 0.19 -4.30
CA ASP A 125 -11.22 1.50 -3.97
C ASP A 125 -11.10 1.65 -2.45
N LEU A 126 -12.11 1.24 -1.69
CA LEU A 126 -12.07 1.23 -0.23
C LEU A 126 -10.99 0.30 0.30
N LEU A 127 -10.83 -0.89 -0.28
CA LEU A 127 -9.74 -1.80 0.09
C LEU A 127 -8.39 -1.09 -0.03
N CYS A 128 -8.13 -0.43 -1.16
CA CYS A 128 -6.89 0.32 -1.36
C CYS A 128 -6.76 1.52 -0.41
N SER A 129 -7.79 2.35 -0.33
CA SER A 129 -7.74 3.65 0.35
C SER A 129 -7.90 3.60 1.85
N ILE A 130 -8.47 2.53 2.40
CA ILE A 130 -8.56 2.31 3.86
C ILE A 130 -7.49 1.33 4.31
N ILE A 131 -7.56 0.10 3.79
CA ILE A 131 -6.83 -1.02 4.37
C ILE A 131 -5.36 -0.95 3.96
N LEU A 132 -5.09 -0.86 2.66
CA LEU A 132 -3.70 -0.86 2.17
C LEU A 132 -3.00 0.46 2.53
N LEU A 133 -3.69 1.59 2.39
CA LEU A 133 -3.18 2.90 2.85
C LEU A 133 -2.89 2.87 4.36
N GLY A 134 -3.85 2.46 5.18
CA GLY A 134 -3.70 2.42 6.63
C GLY A 134 -2.56 1.51 7.09
N ALA A 135 -2.37 0.36 6.44
CA ALA A 135 -1.24 -0.53 6.69
C ALA A 135 0.10 0.14 6.36
N CYS A 136 0.19 0.78 5.19
CA CYS A 136 1.38 1.53 4.80
C CYS A 136 1.70 2.64 5.81
N ARG A 137 0.69 3.43 6.19
CA ARG A 137 0.83 4.52 7.17
C ARG A 137 1.34 4.00 8.52
N HIS A 138 0.73 2.94 9.03
CA HIS A 138 1.15 2.33 10.29
C HIS A 138 2.60 1.84 10.24
N ILE A 139 3.01 1.19 9.14
CA ILE A 139 4.41 0.75 8.98
C ILE A 139 5.34 1.97 8.92
N LEU A 140 4.95 3.03 8.18
CA LEU A 140 5.75 4.24 8.03
C LEU A 140 6.00 5.00 9.34
N ILE A 141 5.10 4.92 10.33
CA ILE A 141 5.34 5.45 11.68
C ILE A 141 6.60 4.83 12.28
N SER A 142 6.71 3.50 12.21
CA SER A 142 7.83 2.75 12.81
C SER A 142 9.06 2.66 11.90
N ASN A 143 8.85 2.67 10.59
CA ASN A 143 9.90 2.51 9.59
C ASN A 143 9.68 3.46 8.39
N PRO A 144 10.07 4.74 8.54
CA PRO A 144 9.95 5.74 7.47
C PRO A 144 10.75 5.40 6.20
N LYS A 145 11.80 4.56 6.33
CA LYS A 145 12.70 4.17 5.23
C LYS A 145 12.26 2.89 4.50
N SER A 146 11.07 2.38 4.80
CA SER A 146 10.50 1.16 4.19
C SER A 146 10.26 1.25 2.68
N GLY A 147 10.34 2.44 2.08
CA GLY A 147 10.01 2.67 0.67
C GLY A 147 8.50 2.70 0.38
N LEU A 148 7.66 2.56 1.42
CA LEU A 148 6.20 2.54 1.28
C LEU A 148 5.57 3.92 1.05
N THR A 149 6.32 5.00 1.20
CA THR A 149 5.80 6.38 1.06
C THR A 149 5.14 6.61 -0.30
N GLN A 150 5.78 6.17 -1.39
CA GLN A 150 5.23 6.33 -2.73
C GLN A 150 3.96 5.49 -2.94
N VAL A 151 3.96 4.28 -2.39
CA VAL A 151 2.81 3.36 -2.47
C VAL A 151 1.62 3.91 -1.67
N ALA A 152 1.86 4.44 -0.48
CA ALA A 152 0.83 5.11 0.33
C ALA A 152 0.24 6.31 -0.42
N LEU A 153 1.08 7.16 -1.02
CA LEU A 153 0.61 8.30 -1.80
C LEU A 153 -0.25 7.86 -2.99
N GLN A 154 0.10 6.76 -3.66
CA GLN A 154 -0.68 6.20 -4.75
C GLN A 154 -2.06 5.70 -4.29
N TYR A 155 -2.15 5.00 -3.16
CA TYR A 155 -3.44 4.56 -2.61
C TYR A 155 -4.34 5.73 -2.20
N LYS A 156 -3.74 6.79 -1.62
CA LYS A 156 -4.44 8.02 -1.28
C LYS A 156 -4.98 8.73 -2.52
N TYR A 157 -4.14 8.89 -3.55
CA TYR A 157 -4.54 9.50 -4.82
C TYR A 157 -5.69 8.73 -5.49
N ASN A 158 -5.60 7.40 -5.53
CA ASN A 158 -6.66 6.55 -6.09
C ASN A 158 -7.98 6.71 -5.32
N GLY A 159 -7.91 6.80 -3.99
CA GLY A 159 -9.08 7.07 -3.14
C GLY A 159 -9.76 8.39 -3.44
N LEU A 160 -8.97 9.46 -3.56
CA LEU A 160 -9.48 10.78 -3.94
C LEU A 160 -10.12 10.77 -5.33
N LYS A 161 -9.50 10.07 -6.29
CA LYS A 161 -10.04 9.92 -7.64
C LYS A 161 -11.38 9.18 -7.64
N ALA A 162 -11.46 8.07 -6.90
CA ALA A 162 -12.68 7.28 -6.75
C ALA A 162 -13.80 8.08 -6.08
N LEU A 163 -13.49 8.79 -4.98
CA LEU A 163 -14.44 9.65 -4.29
C LEU A 163 -14.95 10.76 -5.21
N ARG A 164 -14.05 11.44 -5.94
CA ARG A 164 -14.43 12.49 -6.90
C ARG A 164 -15.37 11.96 -7.96
N HIS A 165 -15.07 10.80 -8.53
CA HIS A 165 -15.92 10.17 -9.53
C HIS A 165 -17.33 9.85 -8.99
N ALA A 166 -17.41 9.33 -7.74
CA ALA A 166 -18.68 9.02 -7.10
C ALA A 166 -19.57 10.25 -6.86
N VAL A 167 -18.97 11.43 -6.62
CA VAL A 167 -19.72 12.66 -6.33
C VAL A 167 -19.96 13.58 -7.53
N SER A 168 -19.28 13.35 -8.66
CA SER A 168 -19.34 14.24 -9.84
C SER A 168 -20.47 13.90 -10.83
N GLY A 169 -21.36 12.95 -10.52
CA GLY A 169 -22.48 12.55 -11.38
C GLY A 169 -23.67 13.52 -11.33
N ALA A 170 -24.51 13.53 -12.39
CA ALA A 170 -25.70 14.38 -12.51
C ALA A 170 -26.82 14.09 -11.48
N SER A 171 -26.80 12.90 -10.88
CA SER A 171 -27.57 12.53 -9.70
C SER A 171 -26.65 11.64 -8.84
N PRO A 172 -25.84 12.22 -7.93
CA PRO A 172 -24.95 11.44 -7.12
C PRO A 172 -25.79 10.61 -6.16
N THR A 173 -25.90 9.30 -6.41
CA THR A 173 -26.49 8.38 -5.43
C THR A 173 -25.49 8.23 -4.28
N VAL A 174 -25.59 9.15 -3.31
CA VAL A 174 -24.76 9.10 -2.10
C VAL A 174 -25.21 7.90 -1.28
N ASN A 175 -24.43 6.82 -1.38
CA ASN A 175 -24.64 5.60 -0.62
C ASN A 175 -23.61 5.49 0.52
N ALA A 176 -23.82 4.53 1.44
CA ALA A 176 -22.92 4.28 2.57
C ALA A 176 -21.46 4.07 2.15
N LEU A 177 -21.22 3.49 0.96
CA LEU A 177 -19.90 3.28 0.39
C LEU A 177 -19.17 4.59 0.05
N THR A 178 -19.89 5.53 -0.56
CA THR A 178 -19.34 6.85 -0.91
C THR A 178 -19.05 7.67 0.35
N ILE A 179 -19.95 7.58 1.34
CA ILE A 179 -19.73 8.19 2.66
C ILE A 179 -18.52 7.55 3.36
N ALA A 180 -18.35 6.23 3.28
CA ALA A 180 -17.18 5.54 3.81
C ALA A 180 -15.88 5.99 3.15
N LYS A 181 -15.87 6.15 1.82
CA LYS A 181 -14.71 6.68 1.08
C LYS A 181 -14.33 8.06 1.62
N ALA A 182 -15.31 8.92 1.86
CA ALA A 182 -15.07 10.26 2.40
C ALA A 182 -14.62 10.27 3.86
N CYS A 183 -15.22 9.45 4.73
CA CYS A 183 -14.78 9.27 6.10
C CYS A 183 -13.34 8.76 6.17
N ALA A 184 -12.99 7.78 5.33
CA ALA A 184 -11.63 7.25 5.22
C ALA A 184 -10.61 8.33 4.84
N MET A 185 -10.93 9.16 3.85
CA MET A 185 -10.06 10.28 3.44
C MET A 185 -9.92 11.31 4.55
N ALA A 186 -11.02 11.66 5.23
CA ALA A 186 -10.98 12.54 6.40
C ALA A 186 -10.04 12.00 7.48
N LEU A 187 -10.15 10.71 7.82
CA LEU A 187 -9.31 10.06 8.84
C LEU A 187 -7.83 9.97 8.43
N ASP A 188 -7.50 9.71 7.15
CA ASP A 188 -6.10 9.77 6.72
C ASP A 188 -5.52 11.18 6.86
N GLU A 189 -6.29 12.22 6.54
CA GLU A 189 -5.83 13.61 6.68
C GLU A 189 -5.69 14.05 8.14
N VAL A 190 -6.57 13.59 9.03
CA VAL A 190 -6.44 13.91 10.46
C VAL A 190 -5.21 13.23 11.06
N ASN A 191 -4.94 11.96 10.72
CA ASN A 191 -3.79 11.23 11.29
C ASN A 191 -2.45 11.65 10.66
N PHE A 192 -2.42 11.89 9.35
CA PHE A 192 -1.19 11.95 8.54
C PHE A 192 -1.11 13.15 7.60
N GLY A 193 -2.04 14.09 7.69
CA GLY A 193 -2.17 15.19 6.74
C GLY A 193 -2.41 16.54 7.39
N GLU A 194 -3.05 17.42 6.62
CA GLU A 194 -3.26 18.81 6.99
C GLU A 194 -4.65 19.03 7.60
N ALA A 195 -4.69 19.72 8.74
CA ALA A 195 -5.92 19.99 9.49
C ALA A 195 -7.00 20.72 8.66
N THR A 196 -6.59 21.57 7.71
CA THR A 196 -7.50 22.30 6.81
C THR A 196 -8.16 21.37 5.79
N VAL A 197 -7.38 20.43 5.22
CA VAL A 197 -7.85 19.45 4.24
C VAL A 197 -8.76 18.43 4.93
N ALA A 198 -8.38 17.97 6.13
CA ALA A 198 -9.23 17.15 6.97
C ALA A 198 -10.61 17.80 7.21
N ARG A 199 -10.62 19.10 7.55
CA ARG A 199 -11.87 19.85 7.76
C ARG A 199 -12.74 19.90 6.50
N GLN A 200 -12.14 20.11 5.34
CA GLN A 200 -12.86 20.10 4.06
C GLN A 200 -13.47 18.74 3.77
N HIS A 201 -12.75 17.64 4.04
CA HIS A 201 -13.31 16.29 3.90
C HIS A 201 -14.47 16.04 4.86
N ILE A 202 -14.36 16.45 6.12
CA ILE A 202 -15.43 16.32 7.11
C ILE A 202 -16.67 17.14 6.68
N GLN A 203 -16.48 18.37 6.19
CA GLN A 203 -17.58 19.16 5.63
C GLN A 203 -18.23 18.48 4.43
N GLY A 204 -17.44 17.85 3.56
CA GLY A 204 -17.95 17.02 2.47
C GLY A 204 -18.81 15.87 2.97
N VAL A 205 -18.37 15.15 4.02
CA VAL A 205 -19.14 14.07 4.65
C VAL A 205 -20.51 14.57 5.13
N PHE A 206 -20.57 15.73 5.78
CA PHE A 206 -21.84 16.32 6.22
C PHE A 206 -22.76 16.65 5.04
N ALA A 207 -22.23 17.34 4.02
CA ALA A 207 -23.02 17.68 2.83
C ALA A 207 -23.56 16.43 2.12
N MET A 208 -22.77 15.36 2.05
CA MET A 208 -23.20 14.07 1.48
C MET A 208 -24.35 13.44 2.27
N ILE A 209 -24.24 13.39 3.60
CA ILE A 209 -25.28 12.81 4.45
C ILE A 209 -26.56 13.63 4.42
N GLU A 210 -26.46 14.96 4.40
CA GLU A 210 -27.60 15.86 4.24
C GLU A 210 -28.29 15.64 2.88
N ALA A 211 -27.52 15.57 1.80
CA ALA A 211 -28.03 15.27 0.46
C ALA A 211 -28.69 13.89 0.36
N ALA A 212 -28.26 12.93 1.18
CA ALA A 212 -28.85 11.58 1.27
C ALA A 212 -30.12 11.51 2.15
N GLY A 213 -30.66 12.64 2.62
CA GLY A 213 -31.85 12.69 3.47
C GLY A 213 -31.56 12.57 4.97
N GLY A 214 -30.31 12.80 5.39
CA GLY A 214 -29.88 12.82 6.78
C GLY A 214 -29.28 11.50 7.27
N SER A 215 -28.98 11.44 8.57
CA SER A 215 -28.23 10.32 9.18
C SER A 215 -28.91 8.94 9.12
N GLN A 216 -30.13 8.87 8.61
CA GLN A 216 -30.85 7.60 8.37
C GLN A 216 -30.24 6.78 7.22
N CYS A 217 -29.50 7.42 6.30
CA CYS A 217 -28.76 6.73 5.23
C CYS A 217 -27.57 5.91 5.75
N LEU A 218 -27.18 6.10 7.02
CA LEU A 218 -26.18 5.30 7.70
C LEU A 218 -26.91 4.18 8.44
N ASP A 219 -26.98 3.00 7.82
CA ASP A 219 -27.65 1.82 8.40
C ASP A 219 -27.27 1.65 9.90
N GLY A 220 -28.31 1.57 10.74
CA GLY A 220 -28.23 1.80 12.18
C GLY A 220 -27.22 0.91 12.92
N THR A 221 -26.45 1.53 13.82
CA THR A 221 -25.41 0.99 14.73
C THR A 221 -24.04 0.68 14.14
N GLY A 222 -23.84 0.88 12.83
CA GLY A 222 -22.53 0.69 12.19
C GLY A 222 -21.47 1.73 12.58
N LEU A 223 -20.20 1.36 12.41
CA LEU A 223 -19.03 2.23 12.64
C LEU A 223 -19.11 3.58 11.92
N LEU A 224 -19.67 3.64 10.71
CA LEU A 224 -19.84 4.89 9.96
C LEU A 224 -20.70 5.93 10.69
N LYS A 225 -21.78 5.48 11.35
CA LYS A 225 -22.62 6.35 12.16
C LYS A 225 -21.85 6.90 13.36
N ARG A 226 -20.98 6.10 13.98
CA ARG A 226 -20.10 6.55 15.07
C ARG A 226 -19.07 7.57 14.59
N MET A 227 -18.46 7.35 13.43
CA MET A 227 -17.56 8.32 12.80
C MET A 227 -18.26 9.65 12.55
N TYR A 228 -19.46 9.61 11.98
CA TYR A 228 -20.28 10.81 11.76
C TYR A 228 -20.62 11.55 13.05
N LEU A 229 -21.10 10.86 14.09
CA LEU A 229 -21.40 11.47 15.39
C LEU A 229 -20.15 12.10 16.01
N ARG A 230 -18.99 11.44 15.89
CA ARG A 230 -17.73 12.01 16.38
C ARG A 230 -17.32 13.26 15.59
N PHE A 231 -17.54 13.26 14.27
CA PHE A 231 -17.31 14.45 13.46
C PHE A 231 -18.21 15.62 13.88
N LEU A 232 -19.46 15.35 14.26
CA LEU A 232 -20.37 16.36 14.81
C LEU A 232 -19.88 16.92 16.14
N GLU A 233 -19.44 16.06 17.07
CA GLU A 233 -18.84 16.51 18.34
C GLU A 233 -17.63 17.43 18.10
N MET A 234 -16.79 17.12 17.11
CA MET A 234 -15.66 17.98 16.73
C MET A 234 -16.10 19.32 16.11
N ARG A 235 -17.26 19.37 15.47
CA ARG A 235 -17.82 20.60 14.90
C ARG A 235 -18.32 21.56 15.98
N GLU A 236 -18.89 21.00 17.06
CA GLU A 236 -19.59 21.77 18.11
C GLU A 236 -18.72 22.07 19.34
N GLY A 237 -17.55 21.45 19.47
CA GLY A 237 -16.61 21.69 20.56
C GLY A 237 -15.87 23.05 20.45
N PRO A 238 -15.54 23.70 21.59
CA PRO A 238 -14.74 24.94 21.61
C PRO A 238 -13.28 24.76 21.13
N GLU A 239 -12.85 23.52 20.86
CA GLU A 239 -11.51 23.15 20.38
C GLU A 239 -11.35 23.22 18.84
N LEU A 240 -12.14 24.04 18.14
CA LEU A 240 -11.88 24.27 16.71
C LEU A 240 -10.68 25.21 16.44
N GLN A 241 -9.84 25.46 17.46
CA GLN A 241 -8.41 25.61 17.22
C GLN A 241 -7.85 24.19 17.18
N LEU A 242 -7.66 23.60 15.99
CA LEU A 242 -6.68 22.51 15.89
C LEU A 242 -5.32 23.17 16.18
N PRO A 243 -4.69 23.00 17.37
CA PRO A 243 -3.38 23.57 17.63
C PRO A 243 -2.42 23.21 16.51
N LYS A 244 -1.86 24.23 15.88
CA LYS A 244 -0.71 24.08 15.00
C LYS A 244 0.39 23.36 15.80
N GLY A 245 0.76 22.17 15.36
CA GLY A 245 2.02 21.54 15.80
C GLY A 245 2.01 20.80 17.13
N ILE A 246 0.87 20.30 17.62
CA ILE A 246 0.88 19.32 18.71
C ILE A 246 0.49 17.96 18.13
N ALA A 247 1.39 16.99 18.30
CA ALA A 247 1.11 15.59 18.07
C ALA A 247 -0.08 15.19 18.95
N TYR A 248 -1.29 15.23 18.37
CA TYR A 248 -2.40 14.44 18.87
C TYR A 248 -1.86 13.03 19.01
N SER A 249 -2.06 12.39 20.17
CA SER A 249 -1.60 11.01 20.39
C SER A 249 -2.01 10.18 19.17
N SER A 250 -1.02 9.79 18.38
CA SER A 250 -1.07 9.51 16.95
C SER A 250 -1.66 8.15 16.62
N HIS A 251 -2.61 7.73 17.45
CA HIS A 251 -3.07 6.36 17.49
C HIS A 251 -4.59 6.25 17.39
N CYS A 252 -5.27 7.34 17.02
CA CYS A 252 -6.73 7.35 17.07
C CYS A 252 -7.49 8.44 16.30
N TRP A 253 -6.97 8.96 15.20
CA TRP A 253 -7.71 10.04 14.54
C TRP A 253 -7.67 9.94 13.05
#